data_AF-A0A7S3MH63-F1
#
_entry.id   AF-A0A7S3MH63-F1
#
_cell.length_a   1.000
_cell.length_b   1.000
_cell.length_c   1.000
_cell.angle_alpha   90.00
_cell.angle_beta   90.00
_cell.angle_gamma   90.00
#
_symmetry.space_group_name_H-M   'P 1'
#
loop_
_entity.id
_entity.type
_entity.pdbx_description
1 polymer ?
#
loop_
_entity_poly.entity_id
_entity_poly.type
_entity_poly.pdbx_seq_one_letter_code
_entity_poly.pdbx_strand_id
1 'polypeptide(L)'
;ESWSQGIVPHFITCNNFIGNSYAKVLHGFIRDCMSPNSKMKLDTTEPLYIIELGAGAGKFSYFMLKALEEMQAVCDFPFRKIVFVMTDFTEKNFLFWQSHPALKNYFESGQLDAGIFDAVEDNKINLWRSGKTLTAGSCKNPVVIVANYLFDTLYHDIFQIDNGVLKEGLISVGSKQSEEPDPLDPEIIQRLENHYRYVDIDPAYYLQEEGDEKPIRR
;
A
#
# COMPACT_ATOMS: atom_id res chain seq x y z
N GLU A 1 14.38 10.68 -3.63
CA GLU A 1 15.25 11.64 -2.90
C GLU A 1 14.45 12.57 -1.98
N SER A 2 13.21 12.91 -2.34
CA SER A 2 12.31 13.76 -1.54
C SER A 2 12.09 13.28 -0.09
N TRP A 3 12.06 11.96 0.13
CA TRP A 3 11.89 11.34 1.45
C TRP A 3 13.19 11.25 2.26
N SER A 4 14.33 11.04 1.61
CA SER A 4 15.64 10.94 2.27
C SER A 4 16.18 12.30 2.73
N GLN A 5 15.72 13.39 2.11
CA GLN A 5 16.10 14.76 2.46
C GLN A 5 15.12 15.43 3.45
N GLY A 6 14.08 14.72 3.91
CA GLY A 6 13.14 15.24 4.90
C GLY A 6 12.23 16.37 4.40
N ILE A 7 12.12 16.55 3.07
CA ILE A 7 11.35 17.63 2.43
C ILE A 7 9.83 17.42 2.62
N VAL A 8 9.39 16.16 2.73
CA VAL A 8 8.00 15.79 3.02
C VAL A 8 7.86 15.27 4.46
N PRO A 9 6.81 15.66 5.23
CA PRO A 9 6.58 15.18 6.59
C PRO A 9 6.37 13.66 6.67
N HIS A 10 7.46 12.92 6.79
CA HIS A 10 7.46 11.46 6.87
C HIS A 10 7.32 10.93 8.30
N PHE A 11 7.43 11.79 9.31
CA PHE A 11 7.42 11.39 10.71
C PHE A 11 6.02 11.07 11.23
N ILE A 12 4.95 11.52 10.57
CA ILE A 12 3.58 11.31 11.05
C ILE A 12 3.21 9.82 11.06
N THR A 13 3.60 9.06 10.04
CA THR A 13 3.26 7.63 9.89
C THR A 13 4.44 6.69 10.08
N CYS A 14 5.68 7.17 10.01
CA CYS A 14 6.88 6.32 10.08
C CYS A 14 7.68 6.55 11.36
N ASN A 15 7.07 6.25 12.51
CA ASN A 15 7.70 6.39 13.83
C ASN A 15 7.37 5.22 14.77
N ASN A 16 8.10 5.14 15.88
CA ASN A 16 7.95 4.06 16.87
C ASN A 16 6.56 4.02 17.54
N PHE A 17 5.93 5.19 17.76
CA PHE A 17 4.58 5.25 18.34
C PHE A 17 3.53 4.61 17.40
N ILE A 18 3.62 4.89 16.10
CA ILE A 18 2.72 4.34 15.09
C ILE A 18 2.92 2.83 14.95
N GLY A 19 4.16 2.35 14.80
CA GLY A 19 4.46 0.92 14.72
C GLY A 19 3.91 0.14 15.93
N ASN A 20 4.13 0.64 17.15
CA ASN A 20 3.57 0.05 18.37
C ASN A 20 2.04 0.08 18.42
N SER A 21 1.42 1.15 17.93
CA SER A 21 -0.04 1.25 17.91
C SER A 21 -0.65 0.24 16.94
N TYR A 22 -0.04 0.05 15.77
CA TYR A 22 -0.49 -0.93 14.78
C TYR A 22 -0.31 -2.37 15.29
N ALA A 23 0.82 -2.66 15.94
CA ALA A 23 1.06 -3.95 16.57
C ALA A 23 0.02 -4.27 17.66
N LYS A 24 -0.43 -3.28 18.45
CA LYS A 24 -1.52 -3.48 19.43
C LYS A 24 -2.87 -3.78 18.79
N VAL A 25 -3.20 -3.11 17.68
CA VAL A 25 -4.44 -3.40 16.94
C VAL A 25 -4.38 -4.81 16.36
N LEU A 26 -3.25 -5.19 15.76
CA LEU A 26 -3.02 -6.55 15.27
C LEU A 26 -3.11 -7.58 16.41
N HIS A 27 -2.52 -7.31 17.57
CA HIS A 27 -2.60 -8.20 18.73
C HIS A 27 -4.05 -8.45 19.15
N GLY A 28 -4.85 -7.38 19.24
CA GLY A 28 -6.28 -7.47 19.51
C GLY A 28 -7.01 -8.31 18.47
N PHE A 29 -6.75 -8.07 17.18
CA PHE A 29 -7.30 -8.87 16.08
C PHE A 29 -6.94 -10.35 16.21
N ILE A 30 -5.67 -10.68 16.42
CA ILE A 30 -5.20 -12.06 16.60
C ILE A 30 -5.91 -12.72 17.79
N ARG A 31 -5.97 -12.04 18.94
CA ARG A 31 -6.65 -12.56 20.14
C ARG A 31 -8.13 -12.84 19.88
N ASP A 32 -8.82 -11.91 19.21
CA ASP A 32 -10.24 -12.05 18.91
C ASP A 32 -10.46 -13.21 17.92
N CYS A 33 -9.58 -13.39 16.93
CA CYS A 33 -9.63 -14.51 16.00
C CYS A 33 -9.27 -15.87 16.62
N MET A 34 -8.39 -15.89 17.63
CA MET A 34 -8.01 -17.10 18.37
C MET A 34 -9.08 -17.52 19.41
N SER A 35 -10.06 -16.66 19.70
CA SER A 35 -11.14 -16.97 20.63
C SER A 35 -11.98 -18.19 20.19
N PRO A 36 -12.42 -19.06 21.11
CA PRO A 36 -13.21 -20.26 20.78
C PRO A 36 -14.46 -20.00 19.94
N ASN A 37 -15.08 -18.83 20.13
CA ASN A 37 -16.32 -18.41 19.47
C ASN A 37 -16.09 -17.48 18.26
N SER A 38 -14.83 -17.32 17.81
CA SER A 38 -14.53 -16.49 16.64
C SER A 38 -15.24 -17.00 15.39
N LYS A 39 -15.83 -16.07 14.63
CA LYS A 39 -16.36 -16.32 13.28
C LYS A 39 -15.26 -16.39 12.22
N MET A 40 -14.07 -15.91 12.53
CA MET A 40 -12.89 -15.87 11.66
C MET A 40 -11.72 -16.49 12.44
N LYS A 41 -11.67 -17.81 12.48
CA LYS A 41 -10.62 -18.54 13.22
C LYS A 41 -9.31 -18.54 12.45
N LEU A 42 -8.21 -18.32 13.15
CA LEU A 42 -6.88 -18.53 12.59
C LEU A 42 -6.51 -20.02 12.66
N ASP A 43 -5.95 -20.52 11.57
CA ASP A 43 -5.25 -21.79 11.51
C ASP A 43 -3.77 -21.57 11.89
N THR A 44 -3.40 -22.10 13.06
CA THR A 44 -2.02 -22.02 13.61
C THR A 44 -0.96 -22.77 12.80
N THR A 45 -1.37 -23.61 11.85
CA THR A 45 -0.45 -24.33 10.96
C THR A 45 -0.09 -23.53 9.71
N GLU A 46 -0.92 -22.54 9.37
CA GLU A 46 -0.81 -21.70 8.17
C GLU A 46 -0.23 -20.31 8.51
N PRO A 47 0.41 -19.62 7.55
CA PRO A 47 0.94 -18.29 7.78
C PRO A 47 -0.18 -17.25 7.95
N LEU A 48 0.07 -16.23 8.78
CA LEU A 48 -0.70 -14.99 8.83
C LEU A 48 0.12 -13.90 8.14
N TYR A 49 -0.32 -13.49 6.95
CA TYR A 49 0.37 -12.45 6.19
C TYR A 49 -0.12 -11.06 6.61
N ILE A 50 0.84 -10.17 6.87
CA ILE A 50 0.61 -8.73 7.07
C ILE A 50 1.25 -8.02 5.89
N ILE A 51 0.45 -7.47 4.98
CA ILE A 51 0.93 -6.88 3.74
C ILE A 51 0.87 -5.37 3.86
N GLU A 52 2.03 -4.72 3.74
CA GLU A 52 2.13 -3.27 3.62
C GLU A 52 2.16 -2.90 2.14
N LEU A 53 1.14 -2.15 1.72
CA LEU A 53 1.00 -1.59 0.39
C LEU A 53 1.62 -0.19 0.35
N GLY A 54 2.58 0.03 -0.55
CA GLY A 54 3.29 1.31 -0.65
C GLY A 54 4.29 1.55 0.48
N ALA A 55 5.11 0.54 0.81
CA ALA A 55 6.03 0.59 1.95
C ALA A 55 7.12 1.67 1.84
N GLY A 56 7.35 2.24 0.65
CA GLY A 56 8.29 3.34 0.45
C GLY A 56 9.71 2.97 0.89
N ALA A 57 10.33 3.81 1.72
CA ALA A 57 11.66 3.52 2.27
C ALA A 57 11.69 2.37 3.29
N GLY A 58 10.56 1.82 3.72
CA GLY A 58 10.47 0.72 4.69
C GLY A 58 10.66 1.12 6.15
N LYS A 59 10.62 2.43 6.45
CA LYS A 59 10.83 2.95 7.82
C LYS A 59 9.70 2.54 8.77
N PHE A 60 8.44 2.61 8.32
CA PHE A 60 7.30 2.09 9.09
C PHE A 60 7.46 0.57 9.28
N SER A 61 7.75 -0.18 8.22
CA SER A 61 7.94 -1.63 8.24
C SER A 61 8.94 -2.04 9.32
N TYR A 62 10.07 -1.33 9.41
CA TYR A 62 11.07 -1.58 10.45
C TYR A 62 10.49 -1.38 11.87
N PHE A 63 9.80 -0.28 12.15
CA PHE A 63 9.18 -0.06 13.47
C PHE A 63 8.08 -1.07 13.78
N MET A 64 7.30 -1.49 12.77
CA MET A 64 6.29 -2.52 12.91
C MET A 64 6.95 -3.87 13.25
N LEU A 65 8.01 -4.27 12.54
CA LEU A 65 8.77 -5.50 12.84
C LEU A 65 9.33 -5.49 14.27
N LYS A 66 9.90 -4.37 14.73
CA LYS A 66 10.34 -4.22 16.13
C LYS A 66 9.20 -4.37 17.12
N ALA A 67 8.06 -3.74 16.86
CA ALA A 67 6.88 -3.85 17.74
C ALA A 67 6.30 -5.27 17.75
N LEU A 68 6.35 -5.99 16.62
CA LEU A 68 5.95 -7.39 16.53
C LEU A 68 6.86 -8.28 17.39
N GLU A 69 8.17 -8.09 17.34
CA GLU A 69 9.11 -8.84 18.20
C GLU A 69 8.78 -8.67 19.68
N GLU A 70 8.47 -7.45 20.12
CA GLU A 70 8.08 -7.17 21.51
C GLU A 70 6.76 -7.88 21.88
N MET A 71 5.82 -7.96 20.93
CA MET A 71 4.54 -8.66 21.10
C MET A 71 4.69 -10.19 21.20
N GLN A 72 5.81 -10.77 20.74
CA GLN A 72 6.01 -12.23 20.68
C GLN A 72 5.72 -12.92 22.02
N ALA A 73 6.10 -12.31 23.15
CA ALA A 73 5.94 -12.89 24.49
C ALA A 73 4.47 -13.06 24.92
N VAL A 74 3.54 -12.35 24.29
CA VAL A 74 2.11 -12.29 24.68
C VAL A 74 1.17 -12.66 23.52
N CYS A 75 1.71 -13.17 22.41
CA CYS A 75 0.92 -13.54 21.24
C CYS A 75 0.51 -15.02 21.31
N ASP A 76 -0.80 -15.30 21.31
CA ASP A 76 -1.34 -16.65 21.36
C ASP A 76 -1.20 -17.41 20.03
N PHE A 77 -0.93 -16.71 18.93
CA PHE A 77 -0.68 -17.29 17.61
C PHE A 77 0.82 -17.60 17.45
N PRO A 78 1.22 -18.71 16.79
CA PRO A 78 2.63 -19.02 16.61
C PRO A 78 3.39 -17.90 15.89
N PHE A 79 4.22 -17.16 16.62
CA PHE A 79 4.87 -15.96 16.10
C PHE A 79 5.71 -16.21 14.82
N ARG A 80 6.34 -17.39 14.72
CA ARG A 80 7.06 -17.84 13.51
C ARG A 80 6.19 -17.99 12.24
N LYS A 81 4.86 -17.94 12.38
CA LYS A 81 3.89 -18.01 11.28
C LYS A 81 3.36 -16.63 10.90
N ILE A 82 3.71 -15.58 11.63
CA ILE A 82 3.43 -14.20 11.22
C ILE A 82 4.51 -13.79 10.23
N VAL A 83 4.08 -13.42 9.02
CA VAL A 83 4.97 -12.99 7.95
C VAL A 83 4.57 -11.59 7.52
N PHE A 84 5.44 -10.62 7.78
CA PHE A 84 5.28 -9.28 7.26
C PHE A 84 5.75 -9.25 5.80
N VAL A 85 5.01 -8.56 4.93
CA VAL A 85 5.29 -8.47 3.51
C VAL A 85 5.35 -7.00 3.13
N MET A 86 6.54 -6.54 2.73
CA MET A 86 6.73 -5.19 2.20
C MET A 86 6.47 -5.18 0.70
N THR A 87 5.56 -4.33 0.25
CA THR A 87 5.29 -4.14 -1.18
C THR A 87 5.34 -2.67 -1.59
N ASP A 88 5.83 -2.42 -2.80
CA ASP A 88 5.87 -1.12 -3.44
C ASP A 88 5.99 -1.35 -4.95
N PHE A 89 5.51 -0.42 -5.77
CA PHE A 89 5.57 -0.56 -7.23
C PHE A 89 6.97 -0.27 -7.79
N THR A 90 7.85 0.37 -7.01
CA THR A 90 9.18 0.78 -7.47
C THR A 90 10.27 -0.25 -7.17
N GLU A 91 11.04 -0.62 -8.20
CA GLU A 91 12.20 -1.51 -8.06
C GLU A 91 13.29 -0.90 -7.15
N LYS A 92 13.42 0.44 -7.16
CA LYS A 92 14.39 1.15 -6.32
C LYS A 92 14.19 0.88 -4.82
N ASN A 93 12.95 0.96 -4.33
CA ASN A 93 12.64 0.69 -2.93
C ASN A 93 12.90 -0.79 -2.60
N PHE A 94 12.48 -1.69 -3.49
CA PHE A 94 12.74 -3.12 -3.36
C PHE A 94 14.23 -3.47 -3.22
N LEU A 95 15.08 -2.98 -4.13
CA LEU A 95 16.54 -3.18 -4.08
C LEU A 95 17.17 -2.60 -2.80
N PHE A 96 16.65 -1.47 -2.33
CA PHE A 96 17.09 -0.87 -1.07
C PHE A 96 16.79 -1.78 0.12
N TRP A 97 15.59 -2.34 0.24
CA TRP A 97 15.24 -3.24 1.35
C TRP A 97 16.06 -4.52 1.34
N GLN A 98 16.29 -5.12 0.16
CA GLN A 98 17.04 -6.36 0.01
C GLN A 98 18.47 -6.28 0.57
N SER A 99 19.09 -5.10 0.45
CA SER A 99 20.46 -4.86 0.89
C SER A 99 20.53 -4.24 2.29
N HIS A 100 19.40 -3.85 2.89
CA HIS A 100 19.40 -3.08 4.13
C HIS A 100 19.79 -3.94 5.34
N PRO A 101 20.89 -3.62 6.07
CA PRO A 101 21.39 -4.47 7.15
C PRO A 101 20.38 -4.72 8.29
N ALA A 102 19.56 -3.71 8.61
CA ALA A 102 18.56 -3.82 9.67
C ALA A 102 17.38 -4.76 9.34
N LEU A 103 17.17 -5.08 8.05
CA LEU A 103 16.10 -5.98 7.59
C LEU A 103 16.58 -7.42 7.39
N LYS A 104 17.90 -7.62 7.27
CA LYS A 104 18.53 -8.90 6.93
C LYS A 104 18.05 -10.05 7.82
N ASN A 105 18.06 -9.87 9.14
CA ASN A 105 17.68 -10.93 10.08
C ASN A 105 16.19 -11.34 9.94
N TYR A 106 15.31 -10.42 9.56
CA TYR A 106 13.89 -10.74 9.34
C TYR A 106 13.68 -11.53 8.04
N PHE A 107 14.39 -11.18 6.97
CA PHE A 107 14.39 -11.97 5.74
C PHE A 107 14.98 -13.37 5.94
N GLU A 108 16.05 -13.50 6.74
CA GLU A 108 16.69 -14.79 7.03
C GLU A 108 15.84 -15.69 7.92
N SER A 109 15.11 -15.11 8.88
CA SER A 109 14.19 -15.86 9.76
C SER A 109 12.85 -16.21 9.09
N GLY A 110 12.54 -15.63 7.93
CA GLY A 110 11.27 -15.79 7.23
C GLY A 110 10.10 -14.99 7.82
N GLN A 111 10.38 -14.08 8.75
CA GLN A 111 9.39 -13.16 9.34
C GLN A 111 9.11 -11.95 8.44
N LEU A 112 9.99 -11.68 7.48
CA LEU A 112 9.82 -10.66 6.46
C LEU A 112 9.98 -11.28 5.07
N ASP A 113 9.06 -10.92 4.18
CA ASP A 113 9.15 -11.14 2.74
C ASP A 113 8.90 -9.80 2.02
N ALA A 114 9.15 -9.76 0.71
CA ALA A 114 8.93 -8.57 -0.09
C ALA A 114 8.50 -8.93 -1.51
N GLY A 115 7.82 -8.00 -2.18
CA GLY A 115 7.45 -8.14 -3.58
C GLY A 115 7.21 -6.78 -4.23
N ILE A 116 7.42 -6.70 -5.54
CA ILE A 116 6.92 -5.56 -6.33
C ILE A 116 5.42 -5.79 -6.54
N PHE A 117 4.62 -4.78 -6.25
CA PHE A 117 3.17 -4.81 -6.41
C PHE A 117 2.67 -3.42 -6.80
N ASP A 118 2.02 -3.36 -7.95
CA ASP A 118 1.26 -2.19 -8.40
C ASP A 118 -0.20 -2.32 -7.96
N ALA A 119 -0.62 -1.48 -7.02
CA ALA A 119 -1.98 -1.53 -6.46
C ALA A 119 -3.09 -1.17 -7.47
N VAL A 120 -2.72 -0.65 -8.65
CA VAL A 120 -3.66 -0.34 -9.74
C VAL A 120 -3.79 -1.53 -10.70
N GLU A 121 -2.66 -2.10 -11.13
CA GLU A 121 -2.63 -3.05 -12.24
C GLU A 121 -2.52 -4.53 -11.80
N ASP A 122 -1.93 -4.79 -10.63
CA ASP A 122 -1.62 -6.16 -10.20
C ASP A 122 -2.77 -6.79 -9.41
N ASN A 123 -3.04 -8.07 -9.71
CA ASN A 123 -4.01 -8.90 -8.99
C ASN A 123 -3.37 -10.00 -8.13
N LYS A 124 -2.04 -10.00 -8.03
CA LYS A 124 -1.24 -11.00 -7.31
C LYS A 124 0.06 -10.40 -6.82
N ILE A 125 0.59 -10.98 -5.74
CA ILE A 125 1.90 -10.59 -5.19
C ILE A 125 2.83 -11.79 -5.30
N ASN A 126 3.95 -11.64 -6.00
CA ASN A 126 5.01 -12.65 -6.02
C ASN A 126 6.02 -12.34 -4.91
N LEU A 127 6.07 -13.20 -3.90
CA LEU A 127 6.97 -13.07 -2.77
C LEU A 127 8.37 -13.51 -3.17
N TRP A 128 9.31 -12.57 -3.14
CA TRP A 128 10.67 -12.76 -3.60
C TRP A 128 11.43 -13.82 -2.79
N ARG A 129 11.32 -13.78 -1.45
CA ARG A 129 12.17 -14.62 -0.59
C ARG A 129 11.62 -16.03 -0.47
N SER A 130 10.32 -16.17 -0.25
CA SER A 130 9.68 -17.48 -0.13
C SER A 130 9.35 -18.14 -1.46
N GLY A 131 9.36 -17.39 -2.57
CA GLY A 131 8.97 -17.87 -3.90
C GLY A 131 7.48 -18.17 -4.04
N LYS A 132 6.65 -17.79 -3.06
CA LYS A 132 5.20 -18.01 -3.08
C LYS A 132 4.50 -16.90 -3.86
N THR A 133 3.35 -17.22 -4.45
CA THR A 133 2.46 -16.22 -5.04
C THR A 133 1.20 -16.11 -4.18
N LEU A 134 0.86 -14.89 -3.77
CA LEU A 134 -0.40 -14.57 -3.11
C LEU A 134 -1.40 -14.10 -4.15
N THR A 135 -2.57 -14.73 -4.21
CA THR A 135 -3.69 -14.36 -5.06
C THR A 135 -4.97 -14.31 -4.22
N ALA A 136 -6.06 -13.77 -4.78
CA ALA A 136 -7.37 -13.90 -4.16
C ALA A 136 -7.67 -15.38 -3.82
N GLY A 137 -8.05 -15.64 -2.56
CA GLY A 137 -8.36 -16.98 -2.06
C GLY A 137 -7.17 -17.93 -1.83
N SER A 138 -5.91 -17.52 -2.06
CA SER A 138 -4.75 -18.42 -1.86
C SER A 138 -4.35 -18.59 -0.39
N CYS A 139 -4.73 -17.66 0.48
CA CYS A 139 -4.41 -17.69 1.91
C CYS A 139 -5.49 -18.42 2.70
N LYS A 140 -5.09 -19.33 3.59
CA LYS A 140 -6.01 -20.02 4.52
C LYS A 140 -6.44 -19.12 5.67
N ASN A 141 -5.49 -18.38 6.23
CA ASN A 141 -5.77 -17.32 7.19
C ASN A 141 -6.20 -16.03 6.47
N PRO A 142 -6.96 -15.15 7.15
CA PRO A 142 -7.20 -13.80 6.66
C PRO A 142 -5.88 -13.05 6.45
N VAL A 143 -5.88 -12.13 5.50
CA VAL A 143 -4.74 -11.24 5.25
C VAL A 143 -4.97 -9.94 6.00
N VAL A 144 -3.95 -9.43 6.67
CA VAL A 144 -3.96 -8.10 7.29
C VAL A 144 -3.32 -7.13 6.31
N ILE A 145 -3.99 -6.03 5.99
CA ILE A 145 -3.49 -5.00 5.07
C ILE A 145 -3.14 -3.74 5.84
N VAL A 146 -1.94 -3.20 5.59
CA VAL A 146 -1.54 -1.86 5.98
C VAL A 146 -1.41 -1.02 4.71
N ALA A 147 -2.21 0.05 4.60
CA ALA A 147 -2.30 0.89 3.42
C ALA A 147 -2.18 2.38 3.81
N ASN A 148 -1.06 2.73 4.44
CA ASN A 148 -0.80 4.09 4.90
C ASN A 148 -0.60 5.02 3.71
N TYR A 149 -1.48 6.02 3.55
CA TYR A 149 -1.42 6.97 2.42
C TYR A 149 -1.34 6.29 1.04
N LEU A 150 -1.91 5.09 0.89
CA LEU A 150 -1.99 4.44 -0.40
C LEU A 150 -3.15 5.02 -1.20
N PHE A 151 -4.37 4.91 -0.67
CA PHE A 151 -5.59 5.19 -1.42
C PHE A 151 -5.72 6.64 -1.87
N ASP A 152 -5.17 7.60 -1.13
CA ASP A 152 -5.14 9.02 -1.52
C ASP A 152 -4.09 9.34 -2.60
N THR A 153 -3.25 8.38 -2.97
CA THR A 153 -2.26 8.50 -4.06
C THR A 153 -2.64 7.73 -5.32
N LEU A 154 -3.66 6.87 -5.26
CA LEU A 154 -4.17 6.15 -6.43
C LEU A 154 -4.97 7.07 -7.34
N TYR A 155 -5.34 6.58 -8.53
CA TYR A 155 -6.18 7.34 -9.44
C TYR A 155 -7.56 7.57 -8.85
N HIS A 156 -8.09 8.77 -9.10
CA HIS A 156 -9.42 9.18 -8.67
C HIS A 156 -10.16 9.76 -9.85
N ASP A 157 -11.41 9.33 -10.01
CA ASP A 157 -12.34 9.95 -10.93
C ASP A 157 -13.05 11.13 -10.25
N ILE A 158 -13.43 12.11 -11.06
CA ILE A 158 -14.15 13.30 -10.60
C ILE A 158 -15.53 13.27 -11.22
N PHE A 159 -16.58 13.45 -10.41
CA PHE A 159 -17.95 13.54 -10.90
C PHE A 159 -18.62 14.82 -10.44
N GLN A 160 -19.48 15.36 -11.30
CA GLN A 160 -20.33 16.51 -11.00
C GLN A 160 -21.79 16.16 -11.30
N ILE A 161 -22.69 16.55 -10.40
CA ILE A 161 -24.13 16.57 -10.66
C ILE A 161 -24.56 18.01 -10.83
N ASP A 162 -25.10 18.35 -12.00
CA ASP A 162 -25.56 19.69 -12.34
C ASP A 162 -26.94 19.61 -13.00
N ASN A 163 -27.94 20.29 -12.43
CA ASN A 163 -29.34 20.23 -12.84
C ASN A 163 -29.90 18.80 -13.02
N GLY A 164 -29.46 17.87 -12.16
CA GLY A 164 -29.89 16.47 -12.21
C GLY A 164 -29.21 15.61 -13.27
N VAL A 165 -28.22 16.16 -14.00
CA VAL A 165 -27.41 15.44 -14.98
C VAL A 165 -26.07 15.06 -14.34
N LEU A 166 -25.71 13.78 -14.42
CA LEU A 166 -24.41 13.26 -13.99
C LEU A 166 -23.37 13.56 -15.07
N LYS A 167 -22.19 14.05 -14.66
CA LYS A 167 -21.09 14.40 -15.55
C LYS A 167 -19.77 13.84 -15.01
N GLU A 168 -18.95 13.28 -15.90
CA GLU A 168 -17.55 12.97 -15.62
C GLU A 168 -16.72 14.25 -15.75
N GLY A 169 -15.82 14.47 -14.79
CA GLY A 169 -14.83 15.55 -14.78
C GLY A 169 -13.52 15.10 -15.42
N LEU A 170 -13.26 15.58 -16.63
CA LEU A 170 -12.00 15.41 -17.32
C LEU A 170 -11.02 16.52 -16.95
N ILE A 171 -9.75 16.17 -16.74
CA ILE A 171 -8.68 17.12 -16.42
C ILE A 171 -7.63 17.16 -17.52
N SER A 172 -7.31 18.36 -17.97
CA SER A 172 -6.10 18.67 -18.74
C SER A 172 -5.14 19.43 -17.85
N VAL A 173 -3.92 18.91 -17.72
CA VAL A 173 -2.85 19.50 -16.91
C VAL A 173 -1.76 19.97 -17.86
N GLY A 174 -1.41 21.25 -17.77
CA GLY A 174 -0.32 21.86 -18.54
C GLY A 174 0.48 22.83 -17.70
N SER A 175 1.46 23.49 -18.31
CA SER A 175 2.11 24.65 -17.71
C SER A 175 1.45 25.94 -18.18
N LYS A 176 1.47 26.97 -17.33
CA LYS A 176 1.19 28.36 -17.70
C LYS A 176 2.18 28.90 -18.74
N GLN A 177 3.33 28.25 -18.90
CA GLN A 177 4.32 28.55 -19.93
C GLN A 177 4.03 27.75 -21.20
N SER A 178 4.28 28.36 -22.37
CA SER A 178 4.14 27.68 -23.66
C SER A 178 5.17 26.56 -23.85
N GLU A 179 6.36 26.72 -23.28
CA GLU A 179 7.44 25.74 -23.28
C GLU A 179 8.12 25.75 -21.91
N GLU A 180 8.33 24.57 -21.33
CA GLU A 180 9.10 24.40 -20.09
C GLU A 180 10.54 24.02 -20.45
N PRO A 181 11.56 24.82 -20.05
CA PRO A 181 12.95 24.54 -20.37
C PRO A 181 13.45 23.21 -19.79
N ASP A 182 12.94 22.86 -18.60
CA ASP A 182 13.22 21.59 -17.91
C ASP A 182 11.92 21.03 -17.31
N PRO A 183 11.31 20.00 -17.93
CA PRO A 183 10.09 19.38 -17.40
C PRO A 183 10.32 18.58 -16.10
N LEU A 184 11.57 18.39 -15.66
CA LEU A 184 11.93 17.70 -14.42
C LEU A 184 12.22 18.67 -13.27
N ASP A 185 12.19 19.98 -13.50
CA ASP A 185 12.34 21.00 -12.46
C ASP A 185 11.19 20.87 -11.42
N PRO A 186 11.48 20.60 -10.14
CA PRO A 186 10.43 20.46 -9.12
C PRO A 186 9.58 21.74 -8.93
N GLU A 187 10.08 22.92 -9.31
CA GLU A 187 9.29 24.16 -9.26
C GLU A 187 8.18 24.21 -10.32
N ILE A 188 8.17 23.30 -11.30
CA ILE A 188 7.11 23.19 -12.31
C ILE A 188 5.72 23.09 -11.68
N ILE A 189 5.61 22.49 -10.49
CA ILE A 189 4.37 22.38 -9.71
C ILE A 189 3.71 23.74 -9.48
N GLN A 190 4.48 24.80 -9.27
CA GLN A 190 3.96 26.16 -9.04
C GLN A 190 3.38 26.77 -10.34
N ARG A 191 3.80 26.25 -11.49
CA ARG A 191 3.43 26.72 -12.83
C ARG A 191 2.38 25.85 -13.49
N LEU A 192 1.98 24.73 -12.86
CA LEU A 192 0.90 23.90 -13.36
C LEU A 192 -0.41 24.68 -13.43
N GLU A 193 -1.14 24.48 -14.51
CA GLU A 193 -2.49 24.97 -14.73
C GLU A 193 -3.39 23.78 -15.09
N ASN A 194 -4.47 23.65 -14.33
CA ASN A 194 -5.44 22.57 -14.48
C ASN A 194 -6.71 23.11 -15.10
N HIS A 195 -7.10 22.58 -16.25
CA HIS A 195 -8.37 22.86 -16.88
C HIS A 195 -9.31 21.66 -16.71
N TYR A 196 -10.48 21.92 -16.16
CA TYR A 196 -11.51 20.91 -15.97
C TYR A 196 -12.60 21.07 -17.02
N ARG A 197 -13.06 19.94 -17.58
CA ARG A 197 -14.21 19.88 -18.47
C ARG A 197 -15.15 18.79 -17.97
N TYR A 198 -16.43 19.13 -17.83
CA TYR A 198 -17.45 18.17 -17.41
C TYR A 198 -18.26 17.72 -18.61
N VAL A 199 -18.38 16.41 -18.80
CA VAL A 199 -19.09 15.79 -19.91
C VAL A 199 -20.21 14.92 -19.35
N ASP A 200 -21.42 15.08 -19.88
CA ASP A 200 -22.58 14.29 -19.47
C ASP A 200 -22.33 12.79 -19.67
N ILE A 201 -22.69 11.99 -18.67
CA ILE A 201 -22.56 10.53 -18.70
C ILE A 201 -23.85 9.84 -18.26
N ASP A 202 -24.03 8.61 -18.70
CA ASP A 202 -25.15 7.77 -18.26
C ASP A 202 -24.92 7.29 -16.81
N PRO A 203 -25.95 7.21 -15.94
CA PRO A 203 -25.82 6.64 -14.60
C PRO A 203 -25.30 5.19 -14.56
N ALA A 204 -25.40 4.46 -15.67
CA ALA A 204 -24.82 3.14 -15.88
C ALA A 204 -23.35 3.17 -16.34
N TYR A 205 -22.65 4.30 -16.17
CA TYR A 205 -21.26 4.54 -16.59
C TYR A 205 -20.34 3.33 -16.34
N TYR A 206 -20.23 2.90 -15.09
CA TYR A 206 -19.41 1.75 -14.69
C TYR A 206 -20.03 0.38 -14.95
N LEU A 207 -21.31 0.29 -15.35
CA LEU A 207 -21.96 -1.01 -15.59
C LEU A 207 -21.59 -1.61 -16.94
N GLN A 208 -21.10 -0.79 -17.88
CA GLN A 208 -20.60 -1.23 -19.18
C GLN A 208 -19.09 -1.53 -19.15
N GLU A 209 -18.42 -1.25 -18.04
CA GLU A 209 -16.99 -1.47 -17.85
C GLU A 209 -16.77 -2.87 -17.27
N GLU A 210 -16.26 -3.81 -18.08
CA GLU A 210 -15.77 -5.11 -17.60
C GLU A 210 -14.42 -4.92 -16.89
N GLY A 211 -14.44 -4.38 -15.66
CA GLY A 211 -13.25 -4.12 -14.86
C GLY A 211 -12.50 -2.84 -15.25
N ASP A 212 -11.46 -2.51 -14.48
CA ASP A 212 -10.60 -1.34 -14.68
C ASP A 212 -9.93 -1.45 -16.07
N GLU A 213 -10.48 -0.78 -17.09
CA GLU A 213 -9.70 -0.54 -18.31
C GLU A 213 -8.45 0.26 -17.92
N LYS A 214 -7.34 -0.07 -18.57
CA LYS A 214 -6.06 0.61 -18.37
C LYS A 214 -6.28 2.12 -18.49
N PRO A 215 -5.79 2.92 -17.54
CA PRO A 215 -5.98 4.36 -17.56
C PRO A 215 -5.63 4.89 -18.94
N ILE A 216 -6.46 5.82 -19.44
CA ILE A 216 -6.33 6.48 -20.74
C ILE A 216 -4.83 6.71 -21.02
N ARG A 217 -4.26 5.91 -21.93
CA ARG A 217 -2.89 6.14 -22.39
C ARG A 217 -2.89 7.52 -23.05
N ARG A 218 -2.28 8.49 -22.36
CA ARG A 218 -1.90 9.77 -22.95
C ARG A 218 -0.93 9.56 -24.10
#